data_AF-A0A1H1WSR2-F1
#
_entry.id   AF-A0A1H1WSR2-F1
#
_cell.length_a   1.000
_cell.length_b   1.000
_cell.length_c   1.000
_cell.angle_alpha   90.00
_cell.angle_beta   90.00
_cell.angle_gamma   90.00
#
_symmetry.space_group_name_H-M   'P 1'
#
loop_
_entity.id
_entity.type
_entity.pdbx_description
1 polymer ?
#
loop_
_entity_poly.entity_id
_entity_poly.type
_entity_poly.pdbx_seq_one_letter_code
_entity_poly.pdbx_strand_id
1 'polypeptide(L)'
;MAVGAWCSNRFAHEPRPERNYLSIQIDEFAELSDGTRFSLRWDRGVTVSWDNESANEPVSEQEVLIHLEAGLLPDEGEVADEGQARSWHDYARLLTEMGIAATADELKSLPYFTEFSPELQSSLSH
;
A
#
# COMPACT_ATOMS: atom_id res chain seq x y z
N MET A 1 -9.20 10.42 -13.23
CA MET A 1 -9.27 9.70 -11.96
C MET A 1 -8.14 8.68 -11.91
N ALA A 2 -7.62 8.39 -10.73
CA ALA A 2 -6.60 7.39 -10.48
C ALA A 2 -6.85 6.73 -9.12
N VAL A 3 -6.18 5.61 -8.88
CA VAL A 3 -6.16 4.89 -7.61
C VAL A 3 -4.72 4.68 -7.19
N GLY A 4 -4.46 4.50 -5.91
CA GLY A 4 -3.10 4.29 -5.46
C GLY A 4 -2.98 3.94 -3.99
N ALA A 5 -1.74 3.76 -3.56
CA ALA A 5 -1.36 3.55 -2.19
C ALA A 5 -0.26 4.54 -1.81
N TRP A 6 -0.46 5.25 -0.70
CA TRP A 6 0.56 6.01 -0.02
C TRP A 6 1.16 5.14 1.07
N CYS A 7 2.46 4.85 0.98
CA CYS A 7 3.16 3.97 1.91
C CYS A 7 4.09 4.81 2.79
N SER A 8 3.96 4.65 4.11
CA SER A 8 4.73 5.41 5.09
C SER A 8 5.31 4.49 6.16
N ASN A 9 6.39 4.94 6.81
CA ASN A 9 7.04 4.15 7.86
C ASN A 9 6.14 4.11 9.10
N ARG A 10 5.79 2.91 9.55
CA ARG A 10 5.00 2.69 10.76
C ARG A 10 5.97 2.57 11.93
N PHE A 11 6.17 3.65 12.67
CA PHE A 11 6.94 3.63 13.92
C PHE A 11 6.14 2.96 15.05
N ALA A 12 5.83 1.67 14.90
CA ALA A 12 5.24 0.86 15.94
C ALA A 12 6.32 -0.08 16.50
N HIS A 13 6.99 0.41 17.55
CA HIS A 13 7.92 -0.29 18.47
C HIS A 13 9.39 0.03 18.35
N GLU A 14 9.99 0.13 19.54
CA GLU A 14 11.40 0.36 19.79
C GLU A 14 12.27 -0.55 18.92
N PRO A 15 13.32 -0.02 18.29
CA PRO A 15 14.20 -0.80 17.44
C PRO A 15 14.76 -1.98 18.23
N ARG A 16 14.44 -3.20 17.80
CA ARG A 16 15.10 -4.40 18.35
C ARG A 16 16.49 -4.49 17.72
N PRO A 17 17.57 -4.44 18.51
CA PRO A 17 18.94 -4.38 17.99
C PRO A 17 19.38 -5.63 17.23
N GLU A 18 18.57 -6.70 17.24
CA GLU A 18 18.93 -8.02 16.72
C GLU A 18 18.27 -8.36 15.37
N ARG A 19 17.36 -7.52 14.86
CA ARG A 19 16.70 -7.75 13.57
C ARG A 19 16.47 -6.44 12.84
N ASN A 20 16.89 -6.40 11.58
CA ASN A 20 16.52 -5.31 10.70
C ASN A 20 15.11 -5.59 10.18
N TYR A 21 14.18 -4.68 10.50
CA TYR A 21 12.82 -4.72 9.99
C TYR A 21 12.34 -3.32 9.64
N LEU A 22 11.46 -3.26 8.65
CA LEU A 22 10.78 -2.07 8.19
C LEU A 22 9.29 -2.34 8.25
N SER A 23 8.58 -1.62 9.11
CA SER A 23 7.13 -1.69 9.17
C SER A 23 6.56 -0.55 8.33
N ILE A 24 5.65 -0.89 7.43
CA ILE A 24 5.09 0.05 6.45
C ILE A 24 3.58 0.06 6.63
N GLN A 25 3.02 1.25 6.81
CA GLN A 25 1.58 1.49 6.75
C GLN A 25 1.20 1.82 5.31
N ILE A 26 0.06 1.30 4.87
CA ILE A 26 -0.48 1.46 3.53
C ILE A 26 -1.80 2.20 3.63
N ASP A 27 -1.84 3.40 3.05
CA ASP A 27 -3.05 4.21 2.92
C ASP A 27 -3.51 4.20 1.46
N GLU A 28 -4.54 3.41 1.15
CA GLU A 28 -5.12 3.29 -0.19
C GLU A 28 -6.02 4.50 -0.47
N PHE A 29 -5.91 5.07 -1.66
CA PHE A 29 -6.61 6.30 -2.04
C PHE A 29 -7.15 6.28 -3.47
N ALA A 30 -8.11 7.16 -3.73
CA ALA A 30 -8.56 7.53 -5.07
C ALA A 30 -8.33 9.03 -5.30
N GLU A 31 -7.84 9.39 -6.49
CA GLU A 31 -7.65 10.77 -6.91
C GLU A 31 -8.61 11.10 -8.05
N LEU A 32 -9.50 12.07 -7.85
CA LEU A 32 -10.41 12.56 -8.88
C LEU A 32 -9.69 13.38 -9.95
N SER A 33 -10.36 13.61 -11.07
CA SER A 33 -9.78 14.37 -12.20
C SER A 33 -9.50 15.84 -11.87
N ASP A 34 -10.06 16.38 -10.77
CA ASP A 34 -9.76 17.72 -10.25
C ASP A 34 -8.58 17.75 -9.27
N GLY A 35 -7.95 16.59 -9.03
CA GLY A 35 -6.84 16.42 -8.09
C GLY A 35 -7.28 16.15 -6.64
N THR A 36 -8.58 16.10 -6.35
CA THR A 36 -9.07 15.79 -5.02
C THR A 36 -8.78 14.33 -4.67
N ARG A 37 -8.10 14.10 -3.54
CA ARG A 37 -7.78 12.76 -3.03
C ARG A 37 -8.71 12.34 -1.91
N PHE A 38 -9.16 11.10 -1.95
CA PHE A 38 -9.97 10.44 -0.94
C PHE A 38 -9.27 9.20 -0.43
N SER A 39 -9.15 9.04 0.89
CA SER A 39 -8.70 7.79 1.50
C SER A 39 -9.81 6.75 1.38
N LEU A 40 -9.48 5.59 0.83
CA LEU A 40 -10.35 4.43 0.74
C LEU A 40 -10.16 3.54 1.96
N ARG A 41 -8.90 3.20 2.27
CA ARG A 41 -8.51 2.32 3.38
C ARG A 41 -7.17 2.76 3.97
N TRP A 42 -6.96 2.45 5.24
CA TRP A 42 -5.76 2.81 6.01
C TRP A 42 -5.42 1.74 7.07
N ASP A 43 -6.17 0.64 7.08
CA ASP A 43 -6.05 -0.45 8.05
C ASP A 43 -4.97 -1.47 7.67
N ARG A 44 -4.34 -1.30 6.50
CA ARG A 44 -3.36 -2.23 5.93
C ARG A 44 -1.93 -1.82 6.22
N GLY A 45 -1.06 -2.82 6.28
CA GLY A 45 0.37 -2.61 6.48
C GLY A 45 1.15 -3.90 6.34
N VAL A 46 2.42 -3.76 6.01
CA VAL A 46 3.35 -4.88 5.81
C VAL A 46 4.57 -4.68 6.69
N THR A 47 5.18 -5.79 7.11
CA THR A 47 6.46 -5.74 7.81
C THR A 47 7.45 -6.55 7.01
N VAL A 48 8.49 -5.87 6.54
CA VAL A 48 9.60 -6.48 5.82
C VAL A 48 10.71 -6.73 6.82
N SER A 49 11.10 -7.99 7.00
CA SER A 49 12.23 -8.38 7.85
C SER A 49 13.33 -8.99 7.00
N TRP A 50 14.58 -8.63 7.26
CA TRP A 50 15.71 -9.22 6.56
C TRP A 50 16.83 -9.59 7.53
N ASP A 51 17.42 -10.76 7.29
CA ASP A 51 18.60 -11.23 8.00
C ASP A 51 19.83 -10.65 7.32
N ASN A 52 20.53 -9.75 8.02
CA ASN A 52 21.78 -9.17 7.54
C ASN A 52 22.92 -9.63 8.47
N GLU A 53 23.85 -10.43 7.93
CA GLU A 53 25.15 -10.66 8.58
C GLU A 53 26.01 -9.37 8.58
N SER A 54 25.71 -8.43 7.68
CA SER A 54 26.30 -7.10 7.58
C SER A 54 25.25 -6.05 7.98
N ALA A 55 25.33 -5.53 9.21
CA ALA A 55 24.31 -4.66 9.83
C ALA A 55 23.97 -3.34 9.10
N ASN A 56 24.50 -3.08 7.90
CA ASN A 56 24.42 -1.78 7.22
C ASN A 56 23.89 -1.81 5.78
N GLU A 57 23.50 -2.95 5.20
CA GLU A 57 22.88 -2.96 3.86
C GLU A 57 21.36 -2.70 3.98
N PRO A 58 20.82 -1.66 3.33
CA PRO A 58 19.39 -1.40 3.37
C PRO A 58 18.61 -2.43 2.57
N VAL A 59 17.34 -2.59 2.95
CA VAL A 59 16.40 -3.38 2.15
C VAL A 59 16.19 -2.72 0.79
N SER A 60 16.25 -3.51 -0.29
CA SER A 60 16.02 -2.98 -1.63
C SER A 60 14.58 -2.52 -1.82
N GLU A 61 14.38 -1.48 -2.62
CA GLU A 61 13.04 -1.01 -3.01
C GLU A 61 12.21 -2.11 -3.66
N GLN A 62 12.84 -2.96 -4.49
CA GLN A 62 12.15 -4.07 -5.15
C GLN A 62 11.61 -5.09 -4.15
N GLU A 63 12.36 -5.41 -3.09
CA GLU A 63 11.89 -6.30 -2.02
C GLU A 63 10.67 -5.67 -1.34
N VAL A 64 10.76 -4.38 -0.98
CA VAL A 64 9.63 -3.66 -0.37
C VAL A 64 8.39 -3.68 -1.26
N LEU A 65 8.54 -3.45 -2.57
CA LEU A 65 7.43 -3.51 -3.51
C LEU A 65 6.76 -4.90 -3.55
N ILE A 66 7.53 -5.99 -3.48
CA ILE A 66 6.96 -7.36 -3.44
C ILE A 66 6.09 -7.54 -2.19
N HIS A 67 6.58 -7.12 -1.02
CA HIS A 67 5.79 -7.21 0.22
C HIS A 67 4.57 -6.31 0.18
N LEU A 68 4.67 -5.10 -0.37
CA LEU A 68 3.55 -4.17 -0.54
C LEU A 68 2.47 -4.75 -1.44
N GLU A 69 2.83 -5.36 -2.57
CA GLU A 69 1.86 -6.00 -3.47
C GLU A 69 1.09 -7.12 -2.76
N ALA A 70 1.76 -7.90 -1.90
CA ALA A 70 1.10 -8.91 -1.09
C ALA A 70 0.13 -8.30 -0.04
N GLY A 71 0.52 -7.17 0.58
CA GLY A 71 -0.32 -6.45 1.54
C GLY A 71 -1.52 -5.73 0.94
N LEU A 72 -1.54 -5.54 -0.38
CA LEU A 72 -2.61 -4.90 -1.13
C LEU A 72 -3.63 -5.89 -1.71
N LEU A 73 -3.36 -7.20 -1.60
CA LEU A 73 -4.30 -8.23 -2.04
C LEU A 73 -5.65 -8.11 -1.32
N PRO A 74 -6.74 -8.57 -1.96
CA PRO A 74 -8.04 -8.69 -1.30
C PRO A 74 -7.96 -9.48 0.00
N ASP A 75 -8.81 -9.11 0.97
CA ASP A 75 -8.86 -9.81 2.25
C ASP A 75 -9.39 -11.25 2.04
N GLU A 76 -8.92 -12.19 2.86
CA GLU A 76 -9.39 -13.59 2.78
C GLU A 76 -10.92 -13.66 2.94
N GLY A 77 -11.60 -14.19 1.93
CA GLY A 77 -13.06 -14.30 1.90
C GLY A 77 -13.76 -13.31 0.97
N GLU A 78 -13.04 -12.36 0.37
CA GLU A 78 -13.56 -11.49 -0.69
C GLU A 78 -13.66 -12.24 -2.04
N VAL A 79 -14.76 -12.97 -2.24
CA VAL A 79 -14.96 -13.80 -3.44
C VAL A 79 -15.07 -12.97 -4.73
N ALA A 80 -15.57 -11.73 -4.65
CA ALA A 80 -15.80 -10.89 -5.83
C ALA A 80 -14.49 -10.49 -6.55
N ASP A 81 -13.38 -10.40 -5.82
CA ASP A 81 -12.08 -10.01 -6.32
C ASP A 81 -11.02 -11.12 -6.14
N GLU A 82 -11.44 -12.38 -6.02
CA GLU A 82 -10.53 -13.51 -5.88
C GLU A 82 -9.50 -13.56 -7.04
N GLY A 83 -8.22 -13.66 -6.70
CA GLY A 83 -7.12 -13.65 -7.67
C GLY A 83 -6.84 -12.29 -8.31
N GLN A 84 -7.51 -11.21 -7.90
CA GLN A 84 -7.17 -9.86 -8.29
C GLN A 84 -6.06 -9.29 -7.40
N ALA A 85 -5.38 -8.28 -7.93
CA ALA A 85 -4.34 -7.57 -7.20
C ALA A 85 -4.90 -6.66 -6.09
N ARG A 86 -6.17 -6.24 -6.18
CA ARG A 86 -6.82 -5.26 -5.31
C ARG A 86 -8.31 -5.56 -5.14
N SER A 87 -8.89 -5.06 -4.05
CA SER A 87 -10.33 -5.14 -3.75
C SER A 87 -11.14 -4.11 -4.55
N TRP A 88 -11.19 -4.27 -5.88
CA TRP A 88 -11.84 -3.31 -6.78
C TRP A 88 -13.32 -3.06 -6.46
N HIS A 89 -14.06 -4.11 -6.07
CA HIS A 89 -15.45 -3.98 -5.68
C HIS A 89 -15.59 -3.20 -4.37
N ASP A 90 -14.66 -3.39 -3.44
CA ASP A 90 -14.70 -2.69 -2.17
C ASP A 90 -14.33 -1.21 -2.33
N TYR A 91 -13.34 -0.88 -3.16
CA TYR A 91 -13.05 0.50 -3.54
C TYR A 91 -14.25 1.20 -4.18
N ALA A 92 -14.94 0.53 -5.10
CA ALA A 92 -16.14 1.07 -5.74
C ALA A 92 -17.27 1.33 -4.72
N ARG A 93 -17.46 0.42 -3.77
CA ARG A 93 -18.40 0.59 -2.64
C ARG A 93 -18.03 1.80 -1.79
N LEU A 94 -16.76 1.92 -1.38
CA LEU A 94 -16.26 3.03 -0.55
C LEU A 94 -16.39 4.38 -1.26
N LEU A 95 -16.07 4.46 -2.54
CA LEU A 95 -16.30 5.66 -3.35
C LEU A 95 -17.78 6.04 -3.42
N THR A 96 -18.65 5.04 -3.60
CA THR A 96 -20.10 5.25 -3.65
C THR A 96 -20.64 5.78 -2.31
N GLU A 97 -20.13 5.28 -1.19
CA GLU A 97 -20.46 5.78 0.16
C GLU A 97 -20.04 7.26 0.36
N MET A 98 -18.98 7.69 -0.34
CA MET A 98 -18.56 9.09 -0.40
C MET A 98 -19.31 9.93 -1.46
N GLY A 99 -20.29 9.34 -2.15
CA GLY A 99 -21.09 10.01 -3.19
C GLY A 99 -20.42 10.05 -4.57
N ILE A 100 -19.35 9.28 -4.78
CA ILE A 100 -18.62 9.20 -6.04
C ILE A 100 -19.05 7.91 -6.75
N ALA A 101 -19.76 8.06 -7.87
CA ALA A 101 -20.16 6.91 -8.69
C ALA A 101 -18.92 6.35 -9.43
N ALA A 102 -18.53 5.12 -9.09
CA ALA A 102 -17.49 4.36 -9.77
C ALA A 102 -17.83 2.86 -9.71
N THR A 103 -17.48 2.13 -10.77
CA THR A 103 -17.59 0.66 -10.82
C THR A 103 -16.22 -0.01 -10.69
N ALA A 104 -16.20 -1.26 -10.25
CA ALA A 104 -14.95 -2.03 -10.12
C ALA A 104 -14.17 -2.11 -11.44
N ASP A 105 -14.86 -2.33 -12.56
CA ASP A 105 -14.25 -2.41 -13.89
C ASP A 105 -13.63 -1.06 -14.32
N GLU A 106 -14.31 0.06 -14.03
CA GLU A 106 -13.75 1.38 -14.29
C GLU A 106 -12.48 1.59 -13.48
N LEU A 107 -12.51 1.31 -12.17
CA LEU A 107 -11.35 1.47 -11.28
C LEU A 107 -10.17 0.60 -11.70
N LYS A 108 -10.42 -0.64 -12.11
CA LYS A 108 -9.40 -1.56 -12.60
C LYS A 108 -8.70 -1.07 -13.88
N SER A 109 -9.38 -0.26 -14.68
CA SER A 109 -8.82 0.34 -15.90
C SER A 109 -8.00 1.61 -15.64
N LEU A 110 -8.05 2.16 -14.43
CA LEU A 110 -7.31 3.36 -14.06
C LEU A 110 -5.83 3.06 -13.77
N PRO A 111 -4.95 4.06 -13.93
CA PRO A 111 -3.59 3.93 -13.43
C PRO A 111 -3.60 3.72 -11.91
N TYR A 112 -2.73 2.81 -11.46
CA TYR A 112 -2.44 2.58 -10.05
C TYR A 112 -1.07 3.17 -9.70
N PHE A 113 -1.02 4.02 -8.68
CA PHE A 113 0.22 4.65 -8.22
C PHE A 113 0.62 4.17 -6.84
N THR A 114 1.88 3.76 -6.69
CA THR A 114 2.48 3.51 -5.38
C THR A 114 3.38 4.68 -5.05
N GLU A 115 3.05 5.43 -4.00
CA GLU A 115 3.80 6.59 -3.53
C GLU A 115 4.46 6.25 -2.18
N PHE A 116 5.72 6.64 -2.02
CA PHE A 116 6.46 6.46 -0.77
C PHE A 116 6.65 7.78 -0.05
N SER A 117 6.49 7.76 1.28
CA SER A 117 6.84 8.91 2.10
C SER A 117 8.34 9.23 1.99
N PRO A 118 8.75 10.51 2.16
CA PRO A 118 10.17 10.89 2.08
C PRO A 118 11.05 10.11 3.06
N GLU A 119 10.54 9.78 4.24
CA GLU A 119 11.23 9.00 5.27
C GLU A 119 11.41 7.53 4.83
N LEU A 120 10.37 6.96 4.22
CA LEU A 120 10.44 5.62 3.64
C LEU A 120 11.45 5.59 2.49
N GLN A 121 11.38 6.52 1.54
CA GLN A 121 12.35 6.62 0.44
C GLN A 121 13.80 6.75 0.93
N SER A 122 14.03 7.56 1.96
CA SER A 122 15.35 7.73 2.57
C SER A 122 15.87 6.44 3.20
N SER A 123 14.98 5.56 3.65
CA SER A 123 15.34 4.25 4.22
C SER A 123 15.69 3.21 3.15
N LEU A 124 15.27 3.42 1.89
CA LEU A 124 15.49 2.50 0.76
C LEU A 124 16.70 2.88 -0.10
N SER A 125 17.15 4.13 -0.03
CA SER A 125 18.16 4.70 -0.96
C SER A 125 19.59 4.71 -0.41
N HIS A 126 19.92 3.86 0.57
CA HIS A 126 21.16 3.97 1.35
C HIS A 126 22.32 3.06 0.93
#